data_AF-A0A956LPT7-F1
#
_entry.id   AF-A0A956LPT7-F1
#
_cell.length_a   1.000
_cell.length_b   1.000
_cell.length_c   1.000
_cell.angle_alpha   90.00
_cell.angle_beta   90.00
_cell.angle_gamma   90.00
#
_symmetry.space_group_name_H-M   'P 1'
#
loop_
_entity.id
_entity.type
_entity.pdbx_description
1 polymer ?
#
loop_
_entity_poly.entity_id
_entity_poly.type
_entity_poly.pdbx_seq_one_letter_code
_entity_poly.pdbx_strand_id
1 'polypeptide(L)'
;FEANLHDDGAIVRMTPGRAGCMRFEDPEEELLELRGPRHVARRLGADASRLLVTRVPVTPPAWRWTRQDPQDSAYMALVNRCSRLERLIELNAPRIILINEERMTQLALERVCEVVRRELLALLGWRPSAPVSPRSTALLRAVYADPDLDEPREAFAEHLAAQGDERGEFIRLQLEDVGRRRRRAPRRERDLLRRHHDEWLAPLERAVERVEFRRGFPCSGRTVRARAEPLIGDPAWSTFEELETELPALIAHPGLPVLRKITCSWGCFAALAEQDRRLTELGAAVITPRRYPPTKHAQVVRSPVFPALRELTVIQRSRRAQDWGWLLASPLGARLEELTIALPHAHLEALSLLPWCALLRPRLRLALSFGRPLRVTLELDERDRVEVSVATTRAFAEYVALGDGAIARELARALLELEPDRIASLRLRSRSRWYGEALESLAAAVLDRFGDLVTLPRFYAPPTSA
;
A
#
# COMPACT_ATOMS: atom_id res chain seq x y z
N PHE A 1 10.73 44.17 -14.68
CA PHE A 1 10.14 44.30 -13.33
C PHE A 1 9.40 45.62 -13.24
N GLU A 2 8.14 45.58 -12.81
CA GLU A 2 7.41 46.65 -12.12
C GLU A 2 6.03 46.05 -11.81
N ALA A 3 5.96 45.30 -10.71
CA ALA A 3 4.73 45.22 -9.93
C ALA A 3 5.08 45.95 -8.64
N ASN A 4 4.55 47.16 -8.50
CA ASN A 4 4.74 47.98 -7.31
C ASN A 4 3.96 47.33 -6.18
N LEU A 5 4.58 46.42 -5.45
CA LEU A 5 4.02 45.78 -4.28
C LEU A 5 4.86 46.14 -3.05
N HIS A 6 4.21 46.41 -1.93
CA HIS A 6 4.85 46.40 -0.62
C HIS A 6 5.24 44.96 -0.23
N ASP A 7 6.04 44.79 0.83
CA ASP A 7 6.52 43.48 1.31
C ASP A 7 5.38 42.52 1.75
N ASP A 8 4.17 43.04 1.94
CA ASP A 8 2.94 42.31 2.25
C ASP A 8 2.09 41.96 1.00
N GLY A 9 2.48 42.40 -0.19
CA GLY A 9 1.81 42.11 -1.45
C GLY A 9 0.70 43.10 -1.89
N ALA A 10 0.56 44.27 -1.25
CA ALA A 10 -0.40 45.31 -1.67
C ALA A 10 0.17 46.30 -2.72
N ILE A 11 -0.67 46.78 -3.66
CA ILE A 11 -0.26 47.65 -4.78
C ILE A 11 -0.06 49.12 -4.35
N VAL A 12 1.11 49.70 -4.66
CA VAL A 12 1.45 51.11 -4.35
C VAL A 12 0.66 52.08 -5.24
N ARG A 13 0.04 53.11 -4.64
CA ARG A 13 -0.69 54.18 -5.36
C ARG A 13 0.21 55.36 -5.69
N MET A 14 0.09 55.90 -6.91
CA MET A 14 0.83 57.10 -7.36
C MET A 14 -0.08 58.34 -7.33
N THR A 15 0.46 59.49 -6.93
CA THR A 15 -0.25 60.78 -6.88
C THR A 15 0.32 61.79 -7.91
N PRO A 16 -0.49 62.67 -8.52
CA PRO A 16 -0.02 63.59 -9.55
C PRO A 16 0.79 64.77 -8.97
N GLY A 17 1.97 65.04 -9.52
CA GLY A 17 2.81 66.18 -9.15
C GLY A 17 2.46 67.48 -9.90
N ARG A 18 2.84 68.63 -9.31
CA ARG A 18 2.47 70.01 -9.75
C ARG A 18 2.94 70.45 -11.15
N ALA A 19 3.70 69.64 -11.87
CA ALA A 19 4.19 69.98 -13.22
C ALA A 19 3.90 68.89 -14.28
N GLY A 20 2.92 68.01 -14.03
CA GLY A 20 2.62 66.90 -14.94
C GLY A 20 3.64 65.76 -14.92
N CYS A 21 4.65 65.83 -14.05
CA CYS A 21 5.55 64.72 -13.74
C CYS A 21 5.04 63.97 -12.50
N MET A 22 4.97 62.65 -12.61
CA MET A 22 4.72 61.74 -11.48
C MET A 22 5.92 61.84 -10.54
N ARG A 23 5.69 62.16 -9.26
CA ARG A 23 6.73 62.12 -8.23
C ARG A 23 6.37 61.07 -7.19
N PHE A 24 7.39 60.30 -6.88
CA PHE A 24 7.51 59.34 -5.80
C PHE A 24 7.79 60.12 -4.50
N GLU A 25 7.13 59.77 -3.40
CA GLU A 25 7.09 60.60 -2.18
C GLU A 25 8.35 60.44 -1.31
N ASP A 26 9.17 59.40 -1.54
CA ASP A 26 10.32 59.09 -0.70
C ASP A 26 11.66 59.11 -1.49
N PRO A 27 12.70 59.85 -1.05
CA PRO A 27 14.04 59.78 -1.64
C PRO A 27 14.71 58.40 -1.56
N GLU A 28 14.20 57.45 -0.75
CA GLU A 28 14.59 56.04 -0.88
C GLU A 28 14.12 55.39 -2.20
N GLU A 29 13.23 55.99 -3.00
CA GLU A 29 12.85 55.46 -4.32
C GLU A 29 13.93 55.66 -5.39
N GLU A 30 15.01 56.41 -5.09
CA GLU A 30 16.26 56.37 -5.87
C GLU A 30 16.95 54.99 -5.78
N LEU A 31 16.54 54.12 -4.83
CA LEU A 31 16.85 52.68 -4.80
C LEU A 31 16.15 51.84 -5.88
N LEU A 32 15.43 52.41 -6.84
CA LEU A 32 14.91 51.66 -8.00
C LEU A 32 16.04 51.05 -8.87
N GLU A 33 17.27 51.59 -8.83
CA GLU A 33 18.46 50.93 -9.39
C GLU A 33 18.91 49.69 -8.58
N LEU A 34 18.38 49.48 -7.38
CA LEU A 34 18.73 48.43 -6.43
C LEU A 34 17.73 47.26 -6.41
N ARG A 35 16.98 47.00 -7.50
CA ARG A 35 16.19 45.76 -7.65
C ARG A 35 16.36 45.05 -9.00
N GLY A 36 17.31 45.47 -9.82
CA GLY A 36 17.62 44.85 -11.11
C GLY A 36 18.54 43.61 -11.03
N PRO A 37 18.86 42.97 -12.17
CA PRO A 37 19.73 41.78 -12.22
C PRO A 37 21.09 42.00 -11.54
N ARG A 38 21.63 43.23 -11.58
CA ARG A 38 22.87 43.60 -10.88
C ARG A 38 22.72 43.60 -9.35
N HIS A 39 21.55 43.97 -8.84
CA HIS A 39 21.26 43.89 -7.41
C HIS A 39 21.10 42.43 -6.97
N VAL A 40 20.33 41.64 -7.72
CA VAL A 40 20.17 40.20 -7.51
C VAL A 40 21.55 39.51 -7.54
N ALA A 41 22.39 39.89 -8.50
CA ALA A 41 23.75 39.36 -8.60
C ALA A 41 24.63 39.75 -7.41
N ARG A 42 24.55 41.00 -6.94
CA ARG A 42 25.27 41.47 -5.76
C ARG A 42 24.82 40.76 -4.47
N ARG A 43 23.52 40.49 -4.35
CA ARG A 43 22.92 39.85 -3.16
C ARG A 43 23.20 38.34 -3.09
N LEU A 44 23.18 37.67 -4.24
CA LEU A 44 23.36 36.21 -4.32
C LEU A 44 24.83 35.79 -4.51
N GLY A 45 25.74 36.72 -4.76
CA GLY A 45 27.17 36.43 -4.93
C GLY A 45 27.42 35.40 -6.03
N ALA A 46 28.23 34.38 -5.75
CA ALA A 46 28.56 33.33 -6.72
C ALA A 46 27.33 32.54 -7.24
N ASP A 47 26.26 32.44 -6.44
CA ASP A 47 25.04 31.70 -6.79
C ASP A 47 24.10 32.47 -7.71
N ALA A 48 24.33 33.77 -7.92
CA ALA A 48 23.56 34.58 -8.86
C ALA A 48 23.52 33.98 -10.27
N SER A 49 24.65 33.42 -10.70
CA SER A 49 24.81 32.79 -12.01
C SER A 49 23.91 31.56 -12.21
N ARG A 50 23.44 30.94 -11.12
CA ARG A 50 22.55 29.78 -11.14
C ARG A 50 21.07 30.18 -11.18
N LEU A 51 20.73 31.38 -10.71
CA LEU A 51 19.36 31.87 -10.59
C LEU A 51 18.97 32.85 -11.70
N LEU A 52 19.95 33.54 -12.30
CA LEU A 52 19.74 34.41 -13.45
C LEU A 52 19.78 33.58 -14.74
N VAL A 53 18.64 33.53 -15.42
CA VAL A 53 18.51 32.79 -16.68
C VAL A 53 19.16 33.56 -17.82
N THR A 54 20.35 33.12 -18.23
CA THR A 54 21.05 33.64 -19.42
C THR A 54 20.77 32.81 -20.67
N ARG A 55 20.32 31.56 -20.50
CA ARG A 55 19.92 30.64 -21.56
C ARG A 55 18.59 30.00 -21.19
N VAL A 56 17.62 30.09 -22.09
CA VAL A 56 16.29 29.52 -21.88
C VAL A 56 16.23 28.16 -22.57
N PRO A 57 16.07 27.05 -21.86
CA PRO A 57 15.89 25.76 -22.49
C PRO A 57 14.56 25.72 -23.25
N VAL A 58 14.57 25.11 -24.44
CA VAL A 58 13.39 24.94 -25.28
C VAL A 58 12.92 23.50 -25.20
N THR A 59 11.65 23.30 -24.86
CA THR A 59 11.03 21.97 -24.83
C THR A 59 11.18 21.28 -26.20
N PRO A 60 11.59 20.00 -26.28
CA PRO A 60 11.71 19.29 -27.55
C PRO A 60 10.41 19.35 -28.37
N PRO A 61 10.47 19.50 -29.70
CA PRO A 61 9.26 19.55 -30.54
C PRO A 61 8.35 18.32 -30.38
N ALA A 62 8.93 17.15 -30.13
CA ALA A 62 8.17 15.92 -29.88
C ALA A 62 7.33 15.94 -28.59
N TRP A 63 7.60 16.89 -27.69
CA TRP A 63 6.90 17.06 -26.41
C TRP A 63 5.89 18.23 -26.44
N ARG A 64 5.82 18.94 -27.57
CA ARG A 64 4.85 20.01 -27.84
C ARG A 64 3.84 19.48 -28.86
N TRP A 65 2.55 19.72 -28.66
CA TRP A 65 1.51 19.19 -29.57
C TRP A 65 1.40 20.07 -30.83
N THR A 66 0.57 19.68 -31.81
CA THR A 66 0.45 20.28 -33.16
C THR A 66 0.33 21.82 -33.25
N ARG A 67 0.57 22.37 -34.46
CA ARG A 67 0.38 23.79 -34.87
C ARG A 67 -0.72 24.50 -34.05
N GLN A 68 -0.31 25.39 -33.13
CA GLN A 68 -1.10 26.16 -32.14
C GLN A 68 -0.90 25.76 -30.67
N ASP A 69 0.26 25.20 -30.32
CA ASP A 69 0.64 24.96 -28.92
C ASP A 69 0.80 26.30 -28.16
N PRO A 70 0.22 26.47 -26.95
CA PRO A 70 0.44 27.63 -26.10
C PRO A 70 1.92 27.88 -25.77
N GLN A 71 2.73 26.83 -25.66
CA GLN A 71 4.19 26.94 -25.52
C GLN A 71 4.81 27.57 -26.76
N ASP A 72 4.42 27.16 -27.96
CA ASP A 72 4.96 27.73 -29.21
C ASP A 72 4.66 29.23 -29.29
N SER A 73 3.45 29.65 -28.92
CA SER A 73 3.07 31.06 -28.88
C SER A 73 3.90 31.85 -27.84
N ALA A 74 4.15 31.27 -26.68
CA ALA A 74 4.96 31.88 -25.63
C ALA A 74 6.45 31.97 -26.03
N TYR A 75 7.02 30.90 -26.58
CA TYR A 75 8.39 30.88 -27.09
C TYR A 75 8.57 31.88 -28.25
N MET A 76 7.61 31.96 -29.18
CA MET A 76 7.67 32.92 -30.27
C MET A 76 7.60 34.37 -29.78
N ALA A 77 6.75 34.67 -28.80
CA ALA A 77 6.73 35.98 -28.17
C ALA A 77 8.09 36.32 -27.54
N LEU A 78 8.71 35.37 -26.81
CA LEU A 78 10.02 35.58 -26.20
C LEU A 78 11.12 35.80 -27.24
N VAL A 79 11.20 34.95 -28.27
CA VAL A 79 12.19 35.06 -29.35
C VAL A 79 12.07 36.40 -30.07
N ASN A 80 10.86 36.81 -30.44
CA ASN A 80 10.63 38.10 -31.11
C ASN A 80 11.08 39.28 -30.25
N ARG A 81 10.88 39.22 -28.93
CA ARG A 81 11.32 40.25 -27.99
C ARG A 81 12.84 40.28 -27.85
N CYS A 82 13.48 39.12 -27.72
CA CYS A 82 14.95 39.02 -27.69
C CYS A 82 15.58 39.59 -28.97
N SER A 83 15.13 39.17 -30.15
CA SER A 83 15.66 39.67 -31.44
C SER A 83 15.41 41.16 -31.62
N ARG A 84 14.26 41.67 -31.16
CA ARG A 84 13.97 43.11 -31.19
C ARG A 84 14.89 43.89 -30.25
N LEU A 85 15.12 43.40 -29.03
CA LEU A 85 16.04 44.02 -28.08
C LEU A 85 17.47 44.06 -28.63
N GLU A 86 17.96 42.96 -29.19
CA GLU A 86 19.26 42.88 -29.86
C GLU A 86 19.38 43.92 -30.98
N ARG A 87 18.37 44.02 -31.85
CA ARG A 87 18.34 45.02 -32.92
C ARG A 87 18.31 46.46 -32.41
N LEU A 88 17.59 46.73 -31.32
CA LEU A 88 17.56 48.06 -30.69
C LEU A 88 18.93 48.45 -30.11
N ILE A 89 19.67 47.48 -29.57
CA ILE A 89 21.04 47.69 -29.09
C ILE A 89 21.96 48.02 -30.26
N GLU A 90 21.91 47.26 -31.35
CA GLU A 90 22.71 47.52 -32.57
C GLU A 90 22.47 48.92 -33.15
N LEU A 91 21.21 49.37 -33.11
CA LEU A 91 20.81 50.68 -33.60
C LEU A 91 21.09 51.82 -32.61
N ASN A 92 21.74 51.54 -31.47
CA ASN A 92 21.99 52.49 -30.39
C ASN A 92 20.71 53.23 -29.96
N ALA A 93 19.61 52.49 -29.78
CA ALA A 93 18.33 53.06 -29.37
C ALA A 93 18.45 53.78 -28.00
N PRO A 94 17.66 54.84 -27.76
CA PRO A 94 17.64 55.53 -26.47
C PRO A 94 17.37 54.59 -25.29
N ARG A 95 18.01 54.88 -24.13
CA ARG A 95 17.95 54.05 -22.92
C ARG A 95 16.51 53.72 -22.48
N ILE A 96 15.57 54.64 -22.62
CA ILE A 96 14.16 54.44 -22.26
C ILE A 96 13.49 53.33 -23.09
N ILE A 97 13.86 53.20 -24.37
CA ILE A 97 13.33 52.17 -25.27
C ILE A 97 13.93 50.81 -24.89
N LEU A 98 15.23 50.77 -24.60
CA LEU A 98 15.92 49.55 -24.18
C LEU A 98 15.34 49.00 -22.87
N ILE A 99 15.15 49.85 -21.86
CA ILE A 99 14.55 49.46 -20.57
C ILE A 99 13.15 48.86 -20.76
N ASN A 100 12.34 49.48 -21.61
CA ASN A 100 11.00 48.97 -21.88
C ASN A 100 11.05 47.60 -22.57
N GLU A 101 11.93 47.42 -23.56
CA GLU A 101 12.04 46.14 -24.27
C GLU A 101 12.64 45.04 -23.38
N GLU A 102 13.58 45.36 -22.48
CA GLU A 102 14.08 44.45 -21.43
C GLU A 102 12.92 43.98 -20.53
N ARG A 103 12.07 44.91 -20.07
CA ARG A 103 10.87 44.57 -19.28
C ARG A 103 9.93 43.65 -20.04
N MET A 104 9.66 43.95 -21.31
CA MET A 104 8.80 43.11 -22.15
C MET A 104 9.39 41.72 -22.39
N THR A 105 10.72 41.62 -22.52
CA THR A 105 11.44 40.34 -22.65
C THR A 105 11.30 39.50 -21.38
N GLN A 106 11.44 40.11 -20.20
CA GLN A 106 11.24 39.42 -18.92
C GLN A 106 9.80 38.90 -18.77
N LEU A 107 8.79 39.71 -19.10
CA LEU A 107 7.39 39.28 -19.06
C LEU A 107 7.10 38.13 -20.03
N ALA A 108 7.76 38.11 -21.19
CA ALA A 108 7.66 37.01 -22.14
C ALA A 108 8.30 35.73 -21.58
N LEU A 109 9.43 35.83 -20.87
CA LEU A 109 10.06 34.69 -20.20
C LEU A 109 9.18 34.12 -19.08
N GLU A 110 8.60 34.98 -18.25
CA GLU A 110 7.67 34.57 -17.19
C GLU A 110 6.48 33.80 -17.77
N ARG A 111 5.94 34.26 -18.90
CA ARG A 111 4.87 33.56 -19.61
C ARG A 111 5.30 32.17 -20.11
N VAL A 112 6.52 32.03 -20.64
CA VAL A 112 7.05 30.71 -21.03
C VAL A 112 7.11 29.78 -19.82
N CYS A 113 7.65 30.25 -18.69
CA CYS A 113 7.73 29.47 -17.46
C CYS A 113 6.36 29.04 -16.94
N GLU A 114 5.37 29.94 -16.99
CA GLU A 114 4.00 29.68 -16.57
C GLU A 114 3.33 28.58 -17.42
N VAL A 115 3.41 28.69 -18.74
CA VAL A 115 2.78 27.72 -19.66
C VAL A 115 3.42 26.34 -19.52
N VAL A 116 4.76 26.27 -19.51
CA VAL A 116 5.49 25.01 -19.34
C VAL A 116 5.16 24.36 -17.99
N ARG A 117 5.11 25.15 -16.91
CA ARG A 117 4.72 24.65 -15.59
C ARG A 117 3.30 24.09 -15.64
N ARG A 118 2.32 24.83 -16.19
CA ARG A 118 0.93 24.37 -16.29
C ARG A 118 0.80 23.05 -17.05
N GLU A 119 1.53 22.88 -18.14
CA GLU A 119 1.49 21.64 -18.92
C GLU A 119 2.18 20.48 -18.24
N LEU A 120 3.31 20.70 -17.57
CA LEU A 120 3.93 19.70 -16.72
C LEU A 120 3.00 19.27 -15.59
N LEU A 121 2.30 20.21 -14.94
CA LEU A 121 1.30 19.91 -13.91
C LEU A 121 0.14 19.06 -14.46
N ALA A 122 -0.37 19.42 -15.64
CA ALA A 122 -1.44 18.68 -16.30
C ALA A 122 -1.02 17.26 -16.69
N LEU A 123 0.20 17.10 -17.23
CA LEU A 123 0.76 15.79 -17.58
C LEU A 123 1.02 14.91 -16.36
N LEU A 124 1.41 15.52 -15.24
CA LEU A 124 1.64 14.81 -13.98
C LEU A 124 0.35 14.53 -13.20
N GLY A 125 -0.81 15.02 -13.67
CA GLY A 125 -2.07 14.94 -12.92
C GLY A 125 -2.03 15.65 -11.57
N TRP A 126 -1.02 16.52 -11.35
CA TRP A 126 -0.78 17.15 -10.06
C TRP A 126 -1.73 18.33 -9.89
N ARG A 127 -2.74 18.16 -9.03
CA ARG A 127 -3.44 19.29 -8.41
C ARG A 127 -2.57 19.78 -7.25
N PRO A 128 -2.26 21.08 -7.12
CA PRO A 128 -1.69 21.58 -5.89
C PRO A 128 -2.69 21.24 -4.78
N SER A 129 -2.33 20.35 -3.86
CA SER A 129 -3.12 20.18 -2.64
C SER A 129 -3.22 21.58 -2.02
N ALA A 130 -4.42 22.00 -1.64
CA ALA A 130 -4.55 23.25 -0.88
C ALA A 130 -3.51 23.23 0.26
N PRO A 131 -2.85 24.37 0.56
CA PRO A 131 -1.83 24.40 1.60
C PRO A 131 -2.39 23.75 2.87
N VAL A 132 -1.67 22.75 3.39
CA VAL A 132 -2.12 21.94 4.52
C VAL A 132 -2.37 22.87 5.71
N SER A 133 -3.64 23.13 6.00
CA SER A 133 -4.00 24.01 7.12
C SER A 133 -3.51 23.39 8.44
N PRO A 134 -3.10 24.20 9.44
CA PRO A 134 -2.70 23.69 10.76
C PRO A 134 -3.76 22.78 11.39
N ARG A 135 -5.05 23.07 11.15
CA ARG A 135 -6.18 22.24 11.59
C ARG A 135 -6.19 20.87 10.92
N SER A 136 -5.94 20.79 9.61
CA SER A 136 -5.84 19.52 8.88
C SER A 136 -4.72 18.65 9.46
N THR A 137 -3.54 19.23 9.71
CA THR A 137 -2.41 18.52 10.35
C THR A 137 -2.75 18.03 11.76
N ALA A 138 -3.45 18.83 12.56
CA ALA A 138 -3.84 18.43 13.92
C ALA A 138 -4.85 17.27 13.92
N LEU A 139 -5.85 17.33 13.04
CA LEU A 139 -6.85 16.26 12.87
C LEU A 139 -6.20 14.96 12.35
N LEU A 140 -5.32 15.05 11.36
CA LEU A 140 -4.59 13.89 10.85
C LEU A 140 -3.70 13.26 11.93
N ARG A 141 -3.04 14.09 12.75
CA ARG A 141 -2.25 13.60 13.90
C ARG A 141 -3.12 12.89 14.93
N ALA A 142 -4.35 13.37 15.18
CA ALA A 142 -5.28 12.69 16.08
C ALA A 142 -5.67 11.30 15.55
N VAL A 143 -5.89 11.16 14.24
CA VAL A 143 -6.12 9.83 13.63
C VAL A 143 -4.92 8.90 13.85
N TYR A 144 -3.70 9.40 13.69
CA TYR A 144 -2.49 8.59 13.89
C TYR A 144 -2.19 8.27 15.36
N ALA A 145 -2.64 9.11 16.28
CA ALA A 145 -2.50 8.86 17.71
C ALA A 145 -3.41 7.70 18.16
N ASP A 146 -4.65 7.66 17.68
CA ASP A 146 -5.65 6.66 18.04
C ASP A 146 -6.29 6.01 16.79
N PRO A 147 -5.53 5.17 16.06
CA PRO A 147 -5.96 4.61 14.79
C PRO A 147 -7.07 3.54 14.90
N ASP A 148 -7.55 3.17 16.09
CA ASP A 148 -8.74 2.30 16.20
C ASP A 148 -10.06 3.10 16.31
N LEU A 149 -9.99 4.41 16.66
CA LEU A 149 -11.15 5.26 16.88
C LEU A 149 -11.70 5.87 15.58
N ASP A 150 -13.02 5.89 15.44
CA ASP A 150 -13.67 6.44 14.25
C ASP A 150 -13.92 7.95 14.39
N GLU A 151 -14.08 8.46 15.61
CA GLU A 151 -14.38 9.87 15.87
C GLU A 151 -13.31 10.84 15.29
N PRO A 152 -11.99 10.59 15.45
CA PRO A 152 -10.97 11.45 14.82
C PRO A 152 -11.04 11.41 13.28
N ARG A 153 -11.45 10.27 12.70
CA ARG A 153 -11.56 10.10 11.26
C ARG A 153 -12.77 10.82 10.70
N GLU A 154 -13.89 10.78 11.41
CA GLU A 154 -15.09 11.54 11.07
C GLU A 154 -14.81 13.04 11.06
N ALA A 155 -14.16 13.55 12.12
CA ALA A 155 -13.77 14.95 12.22
C ALA A 155 -12.80 15.37 11.11
N PHE A 156 -11.83 14.52 10.76
CA PHE A 156 -10.92 14.77 9.65
C PHE A 156 -11.66 14.76 8.30
N ALA A 157 -12.56 13.80 8.09
CA ALA A 157 -13.34 13.70 6.86
C ALA A 157 -14.29 14.89 6.65
N GLU A 158 -14.94 15.36 7.72
CA GLU A 158 -15.78 16.56 7.69
C GLU A 158 -14.96 17.79 7.33
N HIS A 159 -13.79 17.96 7.96
CA HIS A 159 -12.88 19.06 7.66
C HIS A 159 -12.42 19.04 6.19
N LEU A 160 -12.04 17.87 5.66
CA LEU A 160 -11.65 17.70 4.26
C LEU A 160 -12.81 17.99 3.29
N ALA A 161 -14.01 17.49 3.60
CA ALA A 161 -15.20 17.74 2.79
C ALA A 161 -15.56 19.24 2.73
N ALA A 162 -15.42 19.96 3.85
CA ALA A 162 -15.63 21.41 3.90
C ALA A 162 -14.63 22.19 3.02
N GLN A 163 -13.46 21.61 2.73
CA GLN A 163 -12.44 22.17 1.83
C GLN A 163 -12.60 21.69 0.37
N GLY A 164 -13.61 20.86 0.08
CA GLY A 164 -13.82 20.26 -1.24
C GLY A 164 -12.82 19.16 -1.59
N ASP A 165 -12.13 18.59 -0.60
CA ASP A 165 -11.21 17.46 -0.80
C ASP A 165 -11.99 16.13 -0.86
N GLU A 166 -11.83 15.42 -1.98
CA GLU A 166 -12.49 14.14 -2.24
C GLU A 166 -12.08 13.02 -1.25
N ARG A 167 -10.98 13.19 -0.50
CA ARG A 167 -10.60 12.26 0.57
C ARG A 167 -11.62 12.23 1.70
N GLY A 168 -12.27 13.37 1.99
CA GLY A 168 -13.34 13.43 2.98
C GLY A 168 -14.54 12.54 2.61
N GLU A 169 -14.95 12.57 1.34
CA GLU A 169 -15.97 11.67 0.80
C GLU A 169 -15.53 10.20 0.92
N PHE A 170 -14.28 9.90 0.57
CA PHE A 170 -13.74 8.54 0.63
C PHE A 170 -13.73 7.97 2.06
N ILE A 171 -13.27 8.74 3.05
CA ILE A 171 -13.27 8.31 4.46
C ILE A 171 -14.70 8.00 4.91
N ARG A 172 -15.66 8.90 4.66
CA ARG A 172 -17.07 8.72 5.06
C ARG A 172 -17.69 7.47 4.44
N LEU A 173 -17.48 7.25 3.13
CA LEU A 173 -17.99 6.07 2.44
C LEU A 173 -17.51 4.75 3.07
N GLN A 174 -16.27 4.72 3.58
CA GLN A 174 -15.71 3.54 4.24
C GLN A 174 -16.16 3.42 5.71
N LEU A 175 -16.39 4.53 6.42
CA LEU A 175 -16.91 4.53 7.79
C LEU A 175 -18.38 4.10 7.86
N GLU A 176 -19.23 4.60 6.96
CA GLU A 176 -20.65 4.23 6.87
C GLU A 176 -20.86 2.73 6.56
N ASP A 177 -19.80 2.04 6.12
CA ASP A 177 -19.82 0.63 5.72
C ASP A 177 -19.27 -0.32 6.79
N VAL A 178 -18.74 0.20 7.90
CA VAL A 178 -18.23 -0.61 9.01
C VAL A 178 -19.39 -1.44 9.59
N GLY A 179 -19.31 -2.76 9.45
CA GLY A 179 -20.32 -3.73 9.92
C GLY A 179 -21.18 -4.37 8.84
N ARG A 180 -21.18 -3.87 7.60
CA ARG A 180 -21.79 -4.58 6.46
C ARG A 180 -20.73 -5.48 5.84
N ARG A 181 -20.96 -6.80 5.80
CA ARG A 181 -20.09 -7.75 5.07
C ARG A 181 -20.18 -7.49 3.55
N ARG A 182 -19.58 -6.40 3.04
CA ARG A 182 -19.56 -6.11 1.61
C ARG A 182 -18.59 -7.04 0.91
N ARG A 183 -19.09 -7.73 -0.12
CA ARG A 183 -18.25 -8.52 -1.03
C ARG A 183 -17.49 -7.64 -2.03
N ARG A 184 -17.84 -6.35 -2.18
CA ARG A 184 -17.24 -5.44 -3.16
C ARG A 184 -17.44 -3.97 -2.78
N ALA A 185 -16.38 -3.17 -2.91
CA ALA A 185 -16.43 -1.71 -2.78
C ALA A 185 -17.37 -1.06 -3.83
N PRO A 186 -18.13 0.00 -3.47
CA PRO A 186 -18.91 0.79 -4.41
C PRO A 186 -18.08 1.27 -5.60
N ARG A 187 -18.75 1.57 -6.73
CA ARG A 187 -18.08 2.14 -7.91
C ARG A 187 -17.34 3.44 -7.56
N ARG A 188 -18.01 4.33 -6.82
CA ARG A 188 -17.45 5.63 -6.40
C ARG A 188 -16.17 5.50 -5.58
N GLU A 189 -16.13 4.60 -4.59
CA GLU A 189 -14.93 4.33 -3.79
C GLU A 189 -13.73 3.89 -4.65
N ARG A 190 -13.97 2.99 -5.61
CA ARG A 190 -12.93 2.51 -6.52
C ARG A 190 -12.46 3.60 -7.48
N ASP A 191 -13.35 4.48 -7.91
CA ASP A 191 -13.01 5.60 -8.81
C ASP A 191 -12.25 6.71 -8.07
N LEU A 192 -12.53 6.90 -6.78
CA LEU A 192 -11.78 7.77 -5.88
C LEU A 192 -10.36 7.24 -5.66
N LEU A 193 -10.21 5.98 -5.22
CA LEU A 193 -8.90 5.36 -5.02
C LEU A 193 -8.07 5.34 -6.30
N ARG A 194 -8.67 5.02 -7.46
CA ARG A 194 -7.91 4.99 -8.72
C ARG A 194 -7.30 6.36 -9.07
N ARG A 195 -7.97 7.46 -8.71
CA ARG A 195 -7.50 8.82 -9.01
C ARG A 195 -6.48 9.34 -8.01
N HIS A 196 -6.63 8.98 -6.73
CA HIS A 196 -5.91 9.64 -5.63
C HIS A 196 -5.02 8.70 -4.81
N HIS A 197 -4.84 7.44 -5.24
CA HIS A 197 -4.10 6.41 -4.50
C HIS A 197 -2.75 6.90 -3.96
N ASP A 198 -1.90 7.45 -4.82
CA ASP A 198 -0.53 7.83 -4.45
C ASP A 198 -0.51 9.07 -3.55
N GLU A 199 -1.41 10.03 -3.80
CA GLU A 199 -1.56 11.22 -2.96
C GLU A 199 -1.99 10.86 -1.53
N TRP A 200 -2.96 9.94 -1.40
CA TRP A 200 -3.46 9.52 -0.09
C TRP A 200 -2.54 8.56 0.65
N LEU A 201 -1.65 7.89 -0.08
CA LEU A 201 -0.61 7.03 0.48
C LEU A 201 0.62 7.81 0.94
N ALA A 202 0.79 9.06 0.51
CA ALA A 202 1.92 9.90 0.92
C ALA A 202 2.02 10.03 2.47
N PRO A 203 3.23 9.95 3.05
CA PRO A 203 4.55 9.91 2.39
C PRO A 203 5.05 8.52 1.99
N LEU A 204 4.19 7.49 2.06
CA LEU A 204 4.57 6.08 1.88
C LEU A 204 4.40 5.60 0.43
N GLU A 205 4.06 6.46 -0.52
CA GLU A 205 3.61 6.08 -1.87
C GLU A 205 4.65 5.30 -2.67
N ARG A 206 5.93 5.52 -2.37
CA ARG A 206 7.04 4.75 -2.97
C ARG A 206 7.54 3.63 -2.06
N ALA A 207 7.22 3.68 -0.77
CA ALA A 207 7.71 2.77 0.25
C ALA A 207 6.82 1.52 0.42
N VAL A 208 5.57 1.57 -0.02
CA VAL A 208 4.62 0.47 0.11
C VAL A 208 3.93 0.19 -1.23
N GLU A 209 3.82 -1.09 -1.59
CA GLU A 209 3.08 -1.58 -2.74
C GLU A 209 1.94 -2.51 -2.28
N ARG A 210 1.00 -2.82 -3.20
CA ARG A 210 -0.17 -3.68 -2.92
C ARG A 210 -0.97 -3.23 -1.69
N VAL A 211 -1.19 -1.92 -1.60
CA VAL A 211 -1.85 -1.30 -0.46
C VAL A 211 -3.35 -1.51 -0.51
N GLU A 212 -3.94 -1.85 0.64
CA GLU A 212 -5.39 -1.78 0.83
C GLU A 212 -5.73 -0.63 1.77
N PHE A 213 -6.84 0.05 1.48
CA PHE A 213 -7.34 1.15 2.29
C PHE A 213 -8.58 0.72 3.08
N ARG A 214 -8.63 1.10 4.34
CA ARG A 214 -9.77 0.91 5.23
C ARG A 214 -9.98 2.15 6.08
N ARG A 215 -11.24 2.56 6.27
CA ARG A 215 -11.63 3.79 6.97
C ARG A 215 -10.89 5.05 6.47
N GLY A 216 -10.51 5.06 5.20
CA GLY A 216 -9.83 6.16 4.51
C GLY A 216 -8.29 6.19 4.63
N PHE A 217 -7.68 5.16 5.20
CA PHE A 217 -6.23 5.09 5.45
C PHE A 217 -5.64 3.74 5.01
N PRO A 218 -4.34 3.68 4.68
CA PRO A 218 -3.69 2.41 4.38
C PRO A 218 -3.72 1.50 5.62
N CYS A 219 -4.23 0.28 5.45
CA CYS A 219 -4.34 -0.71 6.55
C CYS A 219 -3.51 -1.97 6.30
N SER A 220 -3.17 -2.26 5.05
CA SER A 220 -2.28 -3.35 4.70
C SER A 220 -1.39 -2.98 3.53
N GLY A 221 -0.23 -3.62 3.42
CA GLY A 221 0.66 -3.43 2.28
C GLY A 221 1.98 -4.18 2.37
N ARG A 222 2.75 -4.13 1.29
CA ARG A 222 4.07 -4.74 1.17
C ARG A 222 5.14 -3.67 1.07
N THR A 223 6.12 -3.68 1.96
CA THR A 223 7.17 -2.66 1.95
C THR A 223 8.20 -2.89 0.85
N VAL A 224 8.64 -1.83 0.21
CA VAL A 224 9.85 -1.80 -0.63
C VAL A 224 11.02 -1.36 0.26
N ARG A 225 11.84 -2.33 0.69
CA ARG A 225 12.87 -2.16 1.75
C ARG A 225 13.65 -0.85 1.66
N ALA A 226 14.31 -0.59 0.53
CA ALA A 226 15.20 0.57 0.35
C ALA A 226 14.49 1.94 0.48
N ARG A 227 13.16 1.97 0.36
CA ARG A 227 12.34 3.19 0.41
C ARG A 227 11.56 3.31 1.71
N ALA A 228 11.23 2.19 2.36
CA ALA A 228 10.57 2.16 3.65
C ALA A 228 11.53 2.42 4.82
N GLU A 229 12.79 2.00 4.70
CA GLU A 229 13.79 2.13 5.77
C GLU A 229 14.02 3.59 6.23
N PRO A 230 14.13 4.60 5.35
CA PRO A 230 14.24 6.00 5.76
C PRO A 230 12.98 6.59 6.40
N LEU A 231 11.83 5.91 6.26
CA LEU A 231 10.53 6.35 6.76
C LEU A 231 10.13 5.64 8.05
N ILE A 232 11.03 4.84 8.64
CA ILE A 232 10.78 4.22 9.95
C ILE A 232 10.57 5.35 10.98
N GLY A 233 9.43 5.30 11.66
CA GLY A 233 9.02 6.32 12.62
C GLY A 233 8.05 7.37 12.08
N ASP A 234 7.76 7.35 10.78
CA ASP A 234 6.70 8.18 10.22
C ASP A 234 5.32 7.80 10.82
N PRO A 235 4.51 8.75 11.31
CA PRO A 235 3.19 8.47 11.86
C PRO A 235 2.22 7.79 10.90
N ALA A 236 2.42 7.89 9.58
CA ALA A 236 1.57 7.25 8.59
C ALA A 236 1.58 5.70 8.67
N TRP A 237 2.59 5.12 9.31
CA TRP A 237 2.61 3.68 9.60
C TRP A 237 1.54 3.26 10.63
N SER A 238 1.07 4.18 11.47
CA SER A 238 0.21 3.86 12.62
C SER A 238 -1.11 3.18 12.28
N THR A 239 -1.58 3.28 11.04
CA THR A 239 -2.85 2.69 10.59
C THR A 239 -2.71 1.28 10.01
N PHE A 240 -1.49 0.75 9.87
CA PHE A 240 -1.26 -0.58 9.30
C PHE A 240 -1.57 -1.69 10.31
N GLU A 241 -2.57 -2.50 9.99
CA GLU A 241 -2.95 -3.71 10.71
C GLU A 241 -2.18 -4.94 10.22
N GLU A 242 -1.83 -4.97 8.92
CA GLU A 242 -1.09 -6.07 8.29
C GLU A 242 0.09 -5.55 7.46
N LEU A 243 1.28 -6.16 7.60
CA LEU A 243 2.45 -5.77 6.80
C LEU A 243 3.19 -6.98 6.22
N GLU A 244 3.49 -6.94 4.92
CA GLU A 244 4.51 -7.79 4.31
C GLU A 244 5.84 -7.03 4.28
N THR A 245 6.80 -7.39 5.13
CA THR A 245 8.05 -6.64 5.26
C THR A 245 9.25 -7.47 5.69
N GLU A 246 10.43 -7.06 5.24
CA GLU A 246 11.73 -7.62 5.62
C GLU A 246 12.53 -6.67 6.53
N LEU A 247 11.85 -5.72 7.18
CA LEU A 247 12.44 -4.72 8.08
C LEU A 247 12.04 -4.99 9.53
N PRO A 248 12.87 -5.73 10.32
CA PRO A 248 12.61 -5.96 11.74
C PRO A 248 12.47 -4.65 12.53
N ALA A 249 13.28 -3.64 12.20
CA ALA A 249 13.25 -2.34 12.87
C ALA A 249 11.91 -1.60 12.67
N LEU A 250 11.27 -1.75 11.50
CA LEU A 250 9.94 -1.20 11.26
C LEU A 250 8.91 -1.89 12.17
N ILE A 251 8.83 -3.22 12.14
CA ILE A 251 7.88 -4.00 12.96
C ILE A 251 8.09 -3.74 14.46
N ALA A 252 9.34 -3.60 14.91
CA ALA A 252 9.67 -3.31 16.30
C ALA A 252 9.45 -1.83 16.69
N HIS A 253 9.15 -0.94 15.75
CA HIS A 253 8.97 0.50 16.02
C HIS A 253 7.63 0.79 16.72
N PRO A 254 7.58 1.67 17.75
CA PRO A 254 6.36 1.98 18.50
C PRO A 254 5.22 2.59 17.67
N GLY A 255 5.55 3.20 16.53
CA GLY A 255 4.59 3.79 15.58
C GLY A 255 3.72 2.80 14.79
N LEU A 256 3.65 1.53 15.19
CA LEU A 256 2.76 0.50 14.63
C LEU A 256 1.85 -0.08 15.73
N PRO A 257 0.99 0.75 16.36
CA PRO A 257 0.21 0.33 17.53
C PRO A 257 -0.85 -0.72 17.20
N VAL A 258 -1.34 -0.78 15.96
CA VAL A 258 -2.42 -1.70 15.54
C VAL A 258 -1.93 -2.85 14.66
N LEU A 259 -0.61 -3.06 14.53
CA LEU A 259 -0.06 -4.12 13.71
C LEU A 259 -0.36 -5.49 14.33
N ARG A 260 -1.29 -6.23 13.71
CA ARG A 260 -1.78 -7.52 14.19
C ARG A 260 -1.20 -8.69 13.42
N LYS A 261 -0.77 -8.46 12.17
CA LYS A 261 -0.26 -9.52 11.31
C LYS A 261 0.96 -9.10 10.50
N ILE A 262 1.94 -9.99 10.43
CA ILE A 262 3.11 -9.81 9.55
C ILE A 262 3.26 -10.96 8.57
N THR A 263 3.80 -10.65 7.39
CA THR A 263 4.34 -11.63 6.45
C THR A 263 5.80 -11.30 6.20
N CYS A 264 6.70 -12.24 6.48
CA CYS A 264 8.13 -12.00 6.32
C CYS A 264 8.92 -13.30 6.11
N SER A 265 10.19 -13.18 5.77
CA SER A 265 11.12 -14.30 5.80
C SER A 265 11.37 -14.76 7.24
N TRP A 266 11.83 -16.01 7.39
CA TRP A 266 12.30 -16.49 8.68
C TRP A 266 13.45 -15.65 9.25
N GLY A 267 14.34 -15.11 8.41
CA GLY A 267 15.46 -14.29 8.87
C GLY A 267 14.98 -13.01 9.56
N CYS A 268 13.97 -12.35 8.98
CA CYS A 268 13.31 -11.19 9.59
C CYS A 268 12.62 -11.58 10.91
N PHE A 269 11.84 -12.67 10.91
CA PHE A 269 11.14 -13.15 12.11
C PHE A 269 12.10 -13.53 13.26
N ALA A 270 13.22 -14.17 12.93
CA ALA A 270 14.25 -14.51 13.90
C ALA A 270 14.96 -13.27 14.46
N ALA A 271 15.21 -12.25 13.64
CA ALA A 271 15.77 -10.97 14.08
C ALA A 271 14.83 -10.20 15.03
N LEU A 272 13.51 -10.33 14.85
CA LEU A 272 12.52 -9.79 15.80
C LEU A 272 12.61 -10.46 17.17
N ALA A 273 12.83 -11.77 17.20
CA ALA A 273 12.93 -12.52 18.44
C ALA A 273 14.13 -12.11 19.33
N GLU A 274 15.09 -11.35 18.77
CA GLU A 274 16.26 -10.81 19.48
C GLU A 274 16.03 -9.38 20.00
N GLN A 275 14.88 -8.77 19.70
CA GLN A 275 14.55 -7.42 20.17
C GLN A 275 14.09 -7.45 21.63
N ASP A 276 14.34 -6.36 22.36
CA ASP A 276 13.90 -6.22 23.75
C ASP A 276 12.39 -5.91 23.86
N ARG A 277 11.76 -5.48 22.78
CA ARG A 277 10.36 -5.06 22.76
C ARG A 277 9.41 -6.26 22.60
N ARG A 278 8.38 -6.31 23.43
CA ARG A 278 7.25 -7.24 23.27
C ARG A 278 6.24 -6.69 22.27
N LEU A 279 5.86 -7.50 21.29
CA LEU A 279 4.83 -7.21 20.30
C LEU A 279 3.49 -7.74 20.81
N THR A 280 2.80 -6.93 21.63
CA THR A 280 1.57 -7.33 22.34
C THR A 280 0.34 -7.42 21.45
N GLU A 281 0.33 -6.77 20.29
CA GLU A 281 -0.80 -6.80 19.35
C GLU A 281 -0.61 -7.80 18.21
N LEU A 282 0.60 -8.34 18.04
CA LEU A 282 0.92 -9.25 16.93
C LEU A 282 0.34 -10.64 17.17
N GLY A 283 -0.91 -10.83 16.74
CA GLY A 283 -1.67 -12.06 16.86
C GLY A 283 -1.36 -13.12 15.79
N ALA A 284 -0.89 -12.69 14.61
CA ALA A 284 -0.66 -13.57 13.47
C ALA A 284 0.68 -13.33 12.76
N ALA A 285 1.30 -14.40 12.24
CA ALA A 285 2.49 -14.30 11.41
C ALA A 285 2.48 -15.31 10.25
N VAL A 286 2.94 -14.88 9.08
CA VAL A 286 3.20 -15.73 7.91
C VAL A 286 4.70 -15.71 7.66
N ILE A 287 5.34 -16.87 7.80
CA ILE A 287 6.80 -17.00 7.70
C ILE A 287 7.22 -17.95 6.60
N THR A 288 8.32 -17.62 5.92
CA THR A 288 8.91 -18.45 4.87
C THR A 288 10.33 -18.89 5.25
N PRO A 289 10.50 -20.05 5.92
CA PRO A 289 11.81 -20.60 6.22
C PRO A 289 12.48 -21.20 4.99
N ARG A 290 13.82 -21.05 4.89
CA ARG A 290 14.63 -21.64 3.80
C ARG A 290 15.14 -23.04 4.09
N ARG A 291 15.20 -23.43 5.37
CA ARG A 291 15.76 -24.69 5.86
C ARG A 291 14.91 -25.24 7.00
N TYR A 292 15.07 -26.53 7.25
CA TYR A 292 14.29 -27.23 8.27
C TYR A 292 15.17 -28.16 9.14
N PRO A 293 15.13 -28.04 10.48
CA PRO A 293 14.57 -26.91 11.23
C PRO A 293 15.29 -25.60 10.86
N PRO A 294 14.64 -24.44 11.01
CA PRO A 294 15.27 -23.19 10.59
C PRO A 294 16.38 -22.77 11.56
N THR A 295 17.34 -21.97 11.10
CA THR A 295 18.42 -21.46 11.97
C THR A 295 17.84 -20.59 13.09
N LYS A 296 18.46 -20.60 14.27
CA LYS A 296 17.96 -19.88 15.46
C LYS A 296 16.55 -20.28 15.95
N HIS A 297 15.97 -21.40 15.49
CA HIS A 297 14.63 -21.84 15.92
C HIS A 297 14.49 -21.94 17.45
N ALA A 298 15.49 -22.49 18.15
CA ALA A 298 15.48 -22.62 19.61
C ALA A 298 15.36 -21.26 20.34
N GLN A 299 15.94 -20.20 19.79
CA GLN A 299 15.84 -18.84 20.32
C GLN A 299 14.44 -18.26 20.07
N VAL A 300 13.94 -18.38 18.83
CA VAL A 300 12.63 -17.85 18.44
C VAL A 300 11.51 -18.43 19.29
N VAL A 301 11.49 -19.75 19.49
CA VAL A 301 10.38 -20.40 20.21
C VAL A 301 10.37 -20.16 21.72
N ARG A 302 11.50 -19.71 22.27
CA ARG A 302 11.64 -19.33 23.69
C ARG A 302 11.51 -17.82 23.89
N SER A 303 11.49 -17.04 22.80
CA SER A 303 11.48 -15.59 22.88
C SER A 303 10.19 -15.06 23.51
N PRO A 304 10.27 -14.13 24.47
CA PRO A 304 9.11 -13.47 25.05
C PRO A 304 8.54 -12.36 24.13
N VAL A 305 9.15 -12.10 22.98
CA VAL A 305 8.76 -11.02 22.04
C VAL A 305 7.35 -11.20 21.48
N PHE A 306 6.86 -12.43 21.37
CA PHE A 306 5.56 -12.76 20.76
C PHE A 306 4.56 -13.30 21.80
N PRO A 307 4.11 -12.48 22.78
CA PRO A 307 3.17 -12.94 23.81
C PRO A 307 1.75 -13.15 23.27
N ALA A 308 1.35 -12.41 22.24
CA ALA A 308 0.01 -12.45 21.66
C ALA A 308 -0.13 -13.32 20.42
N LEU A 309 0.97 -13.86 19.88
CA LEU A 309 0.92 -14.70 18.68
C LEU A 309 0.11 -15.97 18.97
N ARG A 310 -1.00 -16.13 18.23
CA ARG A 310 -1.90 -17.29 18.27
C ARG A 310 -1.97 -18.00 16.92
N GLU A 311 -1.74 -17.28 15.83
CA GLU A 311 -1.81 -17.82 14.48
C GLU A 311 -0.43 -17.80 13.82
N LEU A 312 0.02 -18.96 13.33
CA LEU A 312 1.26 -19.06 12.57
C LEU A 312 1.02 -19.81 11.27
N THR A 313 1.29 -19.14 10.15
CA THR A 313 1.36 -19.79 8.84
C THR A 313 2.81 -19.94 8.44
N VAL A 314 3.21 -21.16 8.06
CA VAL A 314 4.56 -21.44 7.60
C VAL A 314 4.51 -21.94 6.15
N ILE A 315 5.11 -21.17 5.25
CA ILE A 315 5.21 -21.50 3.83
C ILE A 315 6.50 -22.26 3.62
N GLN A 316 6.42 -23.59 3.41
CA GLN A 316 7.62 -24.40 3.31
C GLN A 316 7.45 -25.69 2.50
N ARG A 317 8.56 -26.42 2.36
CA ARG A 317 8.64 -27.67 1.60
C ARG A 317 8.71 -28.94 2.46
N SER A 318 8.95 -28.89 3.78
CA SER A 318 8.88 -30.16 4.52
C SER A 318 7.43 -30.61 4.72
N ARG A 319 7.17 -31.84 4.28
CA ARG A 319 5.88 -32.54 4.37
C ARG A 319 5.79 -33.49 5.57
N ARG A 320 6.89 -33.70 6.30
CA ARG A 320 6.95 -34.67 7.41
C ARG A 320 6.41 -34.00 8.68
N ALA A 321 5.54 -34.69 9.42
CA ALA A 321 5.03 -34.15 10.69
C ALA A 321 6.14 -34.09 11.76
N GLN A 322 7.00 -35.11 11.85
CA GLN A 322 8.08 -35.23 12.85
C GLN A 322 9.03 -34.01 12.89
N ASP A 323 9.16 -33.35 11.76
CA ASP A 323 9.95 -32.15 11.59
C ASP A 323 9.41 -31.05 12.54
N TRP A 324 8.11 -30.96 12.80
CA TRP A 324 7.46 -29.90 13.59
C TRP A 324 7.57 -30.01 15.11
N GLY A 325 8.25 -31.06 15.60
CA GLY A 325 8.44 -31.28 17.03
C GLY A 325 9.07 -30.08 17.76
N TRP A 326 10.08 -29.42 17.16
CA TRP A 326 10.75 -28.28 17.79
C TRP A 326 9.81 -27.09 18.06
N LEU A 327 8.82 -26.86 17.18
CA LEU A 327 7.85 -25.79 17.33
C LEU A 327 6.76 -26.21 18.30
N LEU A 328 6.16 -27.37 18.10
CA LEU A 328 4.99 -27.78 18.87
C LEU A 328 5.31 -28.13 20.33
N ALA A 329 6.51 -28.62 20.61
CA ALA A 329 7.00 -28.88 21.97
C ALA A 329 7.50 -27.61 22.69
N SER A 330 7.43 -26.44 22.06
CA SER A 330 7.95 -25.19 22.63
C SER A 330 6.89 -24.33 23.31
N PRO A 331 7.28 -23.34 24.13
CA PRO A 331 6.34 -22.37 24.70
C PRO A 331 5.58 -21.55 23.65
N LEU A 332 6.25 -21.14 22.56
CA LEU A 332 5.57 -20.48 21.44
C LEU A 332 4.53 -21.42 20.82
N GLY A 333 4.94 -22.66 20.59
CA GLY A 333 4.08 -23.76 20.19
C GLY A 333 2.84 -23.78 21.04
N ALA A 334 2.96 -24.03 22.35
CA ALA A 334 1.86 -24.18 23.31
C ALA A 334 0.80 -23.07 23.29
N ARG A 335 1.15 -21.85 22.85
CA ARG A 335 0.21 -20.71 22.75
C ARG A 335 -0.54 -20.63 21.42
N LEU A 336 -0.08 -21.33 20.39
CA LEU A 336 -0.74 -21.30 19.09
C LEU A 336 -2.12 -21.96 19.16
N GLU A 337 -3.11 -21.23 18.66
CA GLU A 337 -4.48 -21.67 18.42
C GLU A 337 -4.66 -22.12 16.97
N GLU A 338 -3.93 -21.53 16.02
CA GLU A 338 -3.92 -21.97 14.62
C GLU A 338 -2.48 -22.11 14.08
N LEU A 339 -2.16 -23.29 13.55
CA LEU A 339 -0.93 -23.54 12.80
C LEU A 339 -1.28 -23.97 11.38
N THR A 340 -0.95 -23.15 10.39
CA THR A 340 -1.13 -23.49 8.98
C THR A 340 0.22 -23.82 8.34
N ILE A 341 0.34 -25.02 7.77
CA ILE A 341 1.48 -25.43 6.96
C ILE A 341 1.09 -25.34 5.49
N ALA A 342 1.63 -24.35 4.79
CA ALA A 342 1.42 -24.17 3.36
C ALA A 342 2.45 -24.99 2.58
N LEU A 343 1.97 -25.99 1.86
CA LEU A 343 2.73 -26.98 1.10
C LEU A 343 2.50 -26.81 -0.41
N PRO A 344 3.52 -27.11 -1.25
CA PRO A 344 3.32 -27.30 -2.68
C PRO A 344 2.30 -28.39 -2.97
N HIS A 345 1.55 -28.21 -4.07
CA HIS A 345 0.51 -29.15 -4.46
C HIS A 345 1.03 -30.59 -4.68
N ALA A 346 2.22 -30.73 -5.26
CA ALA A 346 2.89 -32.02 -5.47
C ALA A 346 3.16 -32.82 -4.18
N HIS A 347 3.05 -32.21 -2.99
CA HIS A 347 3.23 -32.94 -1.74
C HIS A 347 2.01 -33.74 -1.32
N LEU A 348 0.87 -33.61 -2.01
CA LEU A 348 -0.32 -34.40 -1.74
C LEU A 348 -0.07 -35.90 -1.98
N GLU A 349 0.74 -36.25 -2.99
CA GLU A 349 1.09 -37.64 -3.36
C GLU A 349 1.73 -38.45 -2.23
N ALA A 350 2.33 -37.77 -1.25
CA ALA A 350 2.96 -38.41 -0.10
C ALA A 350 2.39 -37.89 1.22
N LEU A 351 1.19 -37.32 1.18
CA LEU A 351 0.50 -36.92 2.39
C LEU A 351 0.11 -38.18 3.16
N SER A 352 0.41 -38.18 4.46
CA SER A 352 -0.16 -39.08 5.44
C SER A 352 -0.65 -38.23 6.60
N LEU A 353 -1.91 -38.40 7.01
CA LEU A 353 -2.53 -37.57 8.05
C LEU A 353 -2.26 -38.08 9.46
N LEU A 354 -1.96 -39.38 9.63
CA LEU A 354 -1.74 -39.99 10.95
C LEU A 354 -0.63 -39.29 11.75
N PRO A 355 0.57 -39.01 11.20
CA PRO A 355 1.62 -38.31 11.93
C PRO A 355 1.23 -36.89 12.34
N TRP A 356 0.36 -36.23 11.58
CA TRP A 356 -0.14 -34.89 11.92
C TRP A 356 -1.21 -34.92 13.01
N CYS A 357 -2.05 -35.96 13.03
CA CYS A 357 -3.01 -36.17 14.11
C CYS A 357 -2.30 -36.37 15.47
N ALA A 358 -1.15 -37.04 15.46
CA ALA A 358 -0.33 -37.24 16.66
C ALA A 358 0.28 -35.94 17.23
N LEU A 359 0.27 -34.85 16.45
CA LEU A 359 0.76 -33.53 16.85
C LEU A 359 -0.34 -32.61 17.41
N LEU A 360 -1.60 -33.03 17.30
CA LEU A 360 -2.72 -32.25 17.81
C LEU A 360 -2.70 -32.19 19.34
N ARG A 361 -3.30 -31.13 19.86
CA ARG A 361 -3.55 -30.91 21.28
C ARG A 361 -4.80 -30.06 21.46
N PRO A 362 -5.38 -29.99 22.67
CA PRO A 362 -6.55 -29.15 22.91
C PRO A 362 -6.31 -27.70 22.45
N ARG A 363 -7.31 -27.10 21.80
CA ARG A 363 -7.32 -25.73 21.28
C ARG A 363 -6.40 -25.44 20.09
N LEU A 364 -5.59 -26.39 19.62
CA LEU A 364 -4.78 -26.20 18.41
C LEU A 364 -5.57 -26.69 17.18
N ARG A 365 -5.87 -25.77 16.28
CA ARG A 365 -6.29 -26.07 14.91
C ARG A 365 -5.07 -26.17 14.00
N LEU A 366 -4.82 -27.35 13.46
CA LEU A 366 -3.75 -27.59 12.50
C LEU A 366 -4.32 -27.62 11.07
N ALA A 367 -3.82 -26.78 10.18
CA ALA A 367 -4.21 -26.77 8.78
C ALA A 367 -3.04 -27.10 7.85
N LEU A 368 -3.28 -27.98 6.88
CA LEU A 368 -2.39 -28.28 5.77
C LEU A 368 -2.98 -27.67 4.50
N SER A 369 -2.32 -26.67 3.93
CA SER A 369 -2.81 -25.96 2.73
C SER A 369 -1.96 -26.33 1.52
N PHE A 370 -2.56 -26.92 0.49
CA PHE A 370 -1.88 -27.35 -0.73
C PHE A 370 -2.11 -26.34 -1.86
N GLY A 371 -1.64 -25.12 -1.65
CA GLY A 371 -1.94 -23.96 -2.50
C GLY A 371 -3.38 -23.44 -2.31
N ARG A 372 -3.91 -22.74 -3.34
CA ARG A 372 -5.31 -22.27 -3.36
C ARG A 372 -6.37 -23.38 -3.42
N PRO A 373 -6.16 -24.54 -4.08
CA PRO A 373 -7.28 -25.42 -4.39
C PRO A 373 -7.79 -26.27 -3.21
N LEU A 374 -6.92 -26.62 -2.24
CA LEU A 374 -7.19 -27.63 -1.21
C LEU A 374 -6.62 -27.22 0.16
N ARG A 375 -7.44 -27.31 1.21
CA ARG A 375 -7.02 -27.14 2.61
C ARG A 375 -7.60 -28.27 3.46
N VAL A 376 -6.76 -28.99 4.20
CA VAL A 376 -7.17 -29.99 5.20
C VAL A 376 -6.96 -29.39 6.57
N THR A 377 -7.97 -29.43 7.44
CA THR A 377 -7.93 -28.91 8.80
C THR A 377 -8.18 -30.06 9.77
N LEU A 378 -7.39 -30.12 10.83
CA LEU A 378 -7.41 -31.12 11.88
C LEU A 378 -7.55 -30.39 13.23
N GLU A 379 -8.49 -30.81 14.05
CA GLU A 379 -8.77 -30.25 15.38
C GLU A 379 -9.21 -31.38 16.31
N LEU A 380 -9.02 -31.26 17.63
CA LEU A 380 -9.55 -32.21 18.60
C LEU A 380 -10.89 -31.71 19.15
N ASP A 381 -11.86 -32.61 19.27
CA ASP A 381 -13.10 -32.35 20.00
C ASP A 381 -12.89 -32.44 21.52
N GLU A 382 -13.97 -32.25 22.29
CA GLU A 382 -13.94 -32.36 23.77
C GLU A 382 -13.62 -33.77 24.29
N ARG A 383 -13.61 -34.79 23.43
CA ARG A 383 -13.35 -36.20 23.75
C ARG A 383 -12.02 -36.68 23.15
N ASP A 384 -11.13 -35.77 22.78
CA ASP A 384 -9.85 -36.06 22.12
C ASP A 384 -9.96 -36.87 20.82
N ARG A 385 -11.11 -36.80 20.14
CA ARG A 385 -11.32 -37.37 18.80
C ARG A 385 -11.04 -36.29 17.75
N VAL A 386 -10.53 -36.70 16.61
CA VAL A 386 -10.10 -35.76 15.55
C VAL A 386 -11.29 -35.34 14.70
N GLU A 387 -11.55 -34.05 14.61
CA GLU A 387 -12.37 -33.45 13.57
C GLU A 387 -11.51 -33.15 12.34
N VAL A 388 -11.91 -33.70 11.19
CA VAL A 388 -11.23 -33.47 9.91
C VAL A 388 -12.15 -32.66 9.01
N SER A 389 -11.67 -31.50 8.55
CA SER A 389 -12.39 -30.67 7.58
C SER A 389 -11.55 -30.45 6.33
N VAL A 390 -12.01 -30.94 5.19
CA VAL A 390 -11.39 -30.73 3.89
C VAL A 390 -12.18 -29.66 3.13
N ALA A 391 -11.53 -28.55 2.81
CA ALA A 391 -12.11 -27.47 2.03
C ALA A 391 -11.48 -27.43 0.63
N THR A 392 -12.32 -27.54 -0.40
CA THR A 392 -11.93 -27.46 -1.81
C THR A 392 -12.50 -26.21 -2.48
N THR A 393 -11.75 -25.66 -3.44
CA THR A 393 -12.24 -24.57 -4.31
C THR A 393 -12.84 -25.10 -5.60
N ARG A 394 -13.45 -24.22 -6.39
CA ARG A 394 -13.89 -24.54 -7.75
C ARG A 394 -12.75 -25.05 -8.64
N ALA A 395 -11.58 -24.42 -8.54
CA ALA A 395 -10.40 -24.81 -9.32
C ALA A 395 -9.95 -26.23 -9.00
N PHE A 396 -10.14 -26.71 -7.76
CA PHE A 396 -9.85 -28.10 -7.41
C PHE A 396 -10.76 -29.07 -8.16
N ALA A 397 -12.07 -28.83 -8.15
CA ALA A 397 -13.05 -29.69 -8.82
C ALA A 397 -12.81 -29.73 -10.33
N GLU A 398 -12.56 -28.57 -10.95
CA GLU A 398 -12.21 -28.47 -12.37
C GLU A 398 -10.92 -29.23 -12.69
N TYR A 399 -9.88 -29.08 -11.85
CA TYR A 399 -8.59 -29.72 -12.07
C TYR A 399 -8.68 -31.26 -11.98
N VAL A 400 -9.42 -31.79 -11.00
CA VAL A 400 -9.66 -33.23 -10.90
C VAL A 400 -10.49 -33.76 -12.08
N ALA A 401 -11.52 -33.02 -12.50
CA ALA A 401 -12.39 -33.44 -13.59
C ALA A 401 -11.71 -33.40 -14.98
N LEU A 402 -10.76 -32.49 -15.20
CA LEU A 402 -10.06 -32.31 -16.47
C LEU A 402 -8.89 -33.28 -16.70
N GLY A 403 -8.65 -34.22 -15.78
CA GLY A 403 -7.71 -35.33 -16.05
C GLY A 403 -6.75 -35.65 -14.91
N ASP A 404 -6.72 -34.88 -13.82
CA ASP A 404 -5.86 -35.19 -12.67
C ASP A 404 -6.66 -35.88 -11.54
N GLY A 405 -7.20 -37.05 -11.87
CA GLY A 405 -7.82 -37.94 -10.89
C GLY A 405 -6.85 -38.46 -9.84
N ALA A 406 -5.53 -38.30 -10.04
CA ALA A 406 -4.51 -38.73 -9.08
C ALA A 406 -4.64 -37.98 -7.76
N ILE A 407 -4.88 -36.67 -7.78
CA ILE A 407 -5.09 -35.86 -6.58
C ILE A 407 -6.26 -36.33 -5.73
N ALA A 408 -7.38 -36.69 -6.37
CA ALA A 408 -8.53 -37.23 -5.64
C ALA A 408 -8.17 -38.59 -5.04
N ARG A 409 -7.45 -39.46 -5.75
CA ARG A 409 -6.99 -40.74 -5.19
C ARG A 409 -6.03 -40.55 -4.02
N GLU A 410 -5.10 -39.61 -4.11
CA GLU A 410 -4.13 -39.32 -3.04
C GLU A 410 -4.79 -38.70 -1.81
N LEU A 411 -5.77 -37.81 -2.02
CA LEU A 411 -6.59 -37.30 -0.93
C LEU A 411 -7.42 -38.42 -0.29
N ALA A 412 -8.02 -39.31 -1.08
CA ALA A 412 -8.75 -40.46 -0.58
C ALA A 412 -7.83 -41.39 0.24
N ARG A 413 -6.64 -41.74 -0.29
CA ARG A 413 -5.63 -42.52 0.43
C ARG A 413 -5.31 -41.90 1.80
N ALA A 414 -4.96 -40.61 1.81
CA ALA A 414 -4.60 -39.91 3.05
C ALA A 414 -5.74 -39.86 4.08
N LEU A 415 -7.00 -39.77 3.64
CA LEU A 415 -8.18 -39.80 4.50
C LEU A 415 -8.48 -41.21 5.02
N LEU A 416 -8.37 -42.23 4.16
CA LEU A 416 -8.66 -43.63 4.51
C LEU A 416 -7.62 -44.25 5.45
N GLU A 417 -6.44 -43.65 5.58
CA GLU A 417 -5.45 -43.98 6.62
C GLU A 417 -5.95 -43.69 8.05
N LEU A 418 -7.00 -42.89 8.22
CA LEU A 418 -7.54 -42.57 9.53
C LEU A 418 -8.46 -43.69 10.04
N GLU A 419 -8.35 -44.01 11.33
CA GLU A 419 -9.19 -45.01 11.97
C GLU A 419 -10.53 -44.39 12.43
N PRO A 420 -11.70 -44.96 12.08
CA PRO A 420 -13.01 -44.37 12.38
C PRO A 420 -13.28 -44.15 13.88
N ASP A 421 -12.73 -44.99 14.75
CA ASP A 421 -12.84 -44.86 16.21
C ASP A 421 -12.21 -43.55 16.72
N ARG A 422 -11.11 -43.11 16.08
CA ARG A 422 -10.38 -41.88 16.42
C ARG A 422 -10.94 -40.61 15.78
N ILE A 423 -11.90 -40.71 14.84
CA ILE A 423 -12.46 -39.56 14.12
C ILE A 423 -13.82 -39.15 14.69
N ALA A 424 -13.95 -37.90 15.12
CA ALA A 424 -15.22 -37.35 15.60
C ALA A 424 -16.16 -36.98 14.45
N SER A 425 -15.62 -36.33 13.42
CA SER A 425 -16.34 -35.98 12.20
C SER A 425 -15.39 -35.78 11.02
N LEU A 426 -15.86 -36.08 9.80
CA LEU A 426 -15.14 -35.85 8.54
C LEU A 426 -16.01 -35.01 7.60
N ARG A 427 -15.67 -33.73 7.45
CA ARG A 427 -16.45 -32.76 6.66
C ARG A 427 -15.73 -32.40 5.36
N LEU A 428 -16.28 -32.82 4.23
CA LEU A 428 -15.83 -32.44 2.90
C LEU A 428 -16.66 -31.24 2.43
N ARG A 429 -16.05 -30.06 2.33
CA ARG A 429 -16.69 -28.80 1.96
C ARG A 429 -16.15 -28.31 0.62
N SER A 430 -17.04 -27.87 -0.26
CA SER A 430 -16.66 -27.25 -1.53
C SER A 430 -17.49 -26.01 -1.80
N ARG A 431 -16.84 -24.96 -2.34
CA ARG A 431 -17.55 -23.76 -2.84
C ARG A 431 -18.29 -24.02 -4.16
N SER A 432 -17.92 -25.07 -4.88
CA SER A 432 -18.57 -25.54 -6.10
C SER A 432 -19.17 -26.92 -5.89
N ARG A 433 -20.08 -27.32 -6.78
CA ARG A 433 -20.52 -28.71 -6.81
C ARG A 433 -19.37 -29.62 -7.24
N TRP A 434 -19.29 -30.82 -6.68
CA TRP A 434 -18.40 -31.88 -7.16
C TRP A 434 -19.05 -32.58 -8.36
N TYR A 435 -18.21 -33.00 -9.32
CA TYR A 435 -18.61 -33.75 -10.51
C TYR A 435 -17.41 -34.56 -11.03
N GLY A 436 -17.69 -35.68 -11.70
CA GLY A 436 -16.67 -36.53 -12.33
C GLY A 436 -16.30 -37.74 -11.47
N GLU A 437 -15.95 -38.82 -12.16
CA GLU A 437 -15.77 -40.17 -11.60
C GLU A 437 -14.77 -40.22 -10.43
N ALA A 438 -13.68 -39.44 -10.49
CA ALA A 438 -12.65 -39.44 -9.44
C ALA A 438 -13.13 -38.83 -8.11
N LEU A 439 -13.94 -37.77 -8.15
CA LEU A 439 -14.52 -37.16 -6.94
C LEU A 439 -15.67 -38.00 -6.39
N GLU A 440 -16.45 -38.63 -7.26
CA GLU A 440 -17.49 -39.60 -6.89
C GLU A 440 -16.87 -40.82 -6.21
N SER A 441 -15.79 -41.36 -6.77
CA SER A 441 -15.02 -42.47 -6.18
C SER A 441 -14.43 -42.12 -4.82
N LEU A 442 -13.83 -40.93 -4.67
CA LEU A 442 -13.36 -40.45 -3.37
C LEU A 442 -14.51 -40.37 -2.36
N ALA A 443 -15.66 -39.81 -2.75
CA ALA A 443 -16.79 -39.64 -1.87
C ALA A 443 -17.38 -40.99 -1.43
N ALA A 444 -17.52 -41.93 -2.37
CA ALA A 444 -18.00 -43.29 -2.09
C ALA A 444 -17.04 -44.02 -1.14
N ALA A 445 -15.73 -43.99 -1.39
CA ALA A 445 -14.75 -44.64 -0.53
C ALA A 445 -14.74 -44.07 0.89
N VAL A 446 -14.85 -42.75 1.03
CA VAL A 446 -14.93 -42.10 2.35
C VAL A 446 -16.24 -42.43 3.05
N LEU A 447 -17.37 -42.44 2.34
CA LEU A 447 -18.67 -42.80 2.91
C LEU A 447 -18.72 -44.26 3.37
N ASP A 448 -18.14 -45.19 2.59
CA ASP A 448 -18.04 -46.61 2.94
C ASP A 448 -17.24 -46.82 4.23
N ARG A 449 -16.10 -46.14 4.37
CA ARG A 449 -15.21 -46.26 5.53
C ARG A 449 -15.76 -45.63 6.81
N PHE A 450 -16.37 -44.44 6.70
CA PHE A 450 -16.69 -43.60 7.86
C PHE A 450 -18.20 -43.45 8.13
N GLY A 451 -19.06 -43.91 7.22
CA GLY A 451 -20.51 -43.90 7.37
C GLY A 451 -21.07 -42.52 7.75
N ASP A 452 -21.86 -42.49 8.82
CA ASP A 452 -22.56 -41.29 9.31
C ASP A 452 -21.63 -40.19 9.86
N LEU A 453 -20.33 -40.45 10.02
CA LEU A 453 -19.35 -39.44 10.42
C LEU A 453 -19.03 -38.45 9.28
N VAL A 454 -19.43 -38.77 8.04
CA VAL A 454 -19.07 -38.02 6.84
C VAL A 454 -20.15 -37.01 6.47
N THR A 455 -19.74 -35.77 6.23
CA THR A 455 -20.56 -34.79 5.52
C THR A 455 -19.94 -34.50 4.16
N LEU A 456 -20.65 -34.85 3.08
CA LEU A 456 -20.21 -34.64 1.69
C LEU A 456 -20.65 -33.27 1.15
N PRO A 457 -19.92 -32.70 0.16
CA PRO A 457 -20.37 -31.51 -0.54
C PRO A 457 -21.54 -31.84 -1.47
N ARG A 458 -22.23 -30.80 -1.96
CA ARG A 458 -23.30 -30.99 -2.95
C ARG A 458 -22.72 -31.47 -4.27
N PHE A 459 -23.31 -32.53 -4.85
CA PHE A 459 -22.96 -33.02 -6.18
C PHE A 459 -23.71 -32.29 -7.29
N TYR A 460 -23.12 -32.28 -8.48
CA TYR A 460 -23.80 -31.86 -9.69
C TYR A 460 -24.74 -32.99 -10.14
N ALA A 461 -26.05 -32.81 -9.97
CA ALA A 461 -26.99 -33.53 -10.81
C ALA A 461 -26.87 -32.93 -12.21
N PRO A 462 -26.49 -33.70 -13.25
CA PRO A 462 -26.60 -33.21 -14.62
C PRO A 462 -28.03 -32.72 -14.83
N PRO A 463 -28.25 -31.61 -15.56
CA PRO A 463 -29.60 -31.27 -15.99
C PRO A 463 -30.13 -32.53 -16.67
N THR A 464 -31.14 -33.15 -16.09
CA THR A 464 -31.88 -34.24 -16.73
C THR A 464 -32.20 -33.75 -18.12
N SER A 465 -31.62 -34.38 -19.13
CA SER A 465 -31.83 -34.06 -20.53
C SER A 465 -33.34 -34.10 -20.78
N ALA A 466 -33.95 -32.92 -20.82
CA ALA A 466 -35.33 -32.71 -21.23
C ALA A 466 -35.35 -32.50 -22.75
#